data_AF-A0A3Q4BDK2-F1
#
_entry.id   AF-A0A3Q4BDK2-F1
#
_cell.length_a   1.000
_cell.length_b   1.000
_cell.length_c   1.000
_cell.angle_alpha   90.00
_cell.angle_beta   90.00
_cell.angle_gamma   90.00
#
_symmetry.space_group_name_H-M   'P 1'
#
loop_
_entity.id
_entity.type
_entity.pdbx_description
1 polymer ?
#
loop_
_entity_poly.entity_id
_entity_poly.type
_entity_poly.pdbx_seq_one_letter_code
_entity_poly.pdbx_strand_id
1 'polypeptide(L)'
;MTRTGLLLFLSALCCGLANSVSTASVPSRCVDSETSAVRSFGDTWLRWKGQRVEYCHCTMKGRQRCHIVPVINCYTSQCYNGGTCKEAVYTSGYLCRCPPGFTGAQCEINTNEKCTVGQGEGYRGTWSIGRSGAECINWNATSLRGKRFTARRTYASSLGLGNHKFCRNPDHDTSPWCFTYRGTQIVKEFCSLPKCPAGDQECVLDSGLVYRGTKSVTKSGARCLPWDVPVLRLKHNNAWRSDALQLGLGSHSFCRNPDGDVGPWCHIYKNMQLTWELCDIPKCSKGPSVMSTSGPRAFTSNSNGGTCGQRLDNTLERPAFRLFGGKESDIMEQPWQALINVYQARHKKYFHRCGGVLIDSCWILTAAHCFEDRERVLKLEVILGRTFRKQNSSSQQIFKVEKYWRHENFDSETFDNDIALLKLKTDIGICAINSPEVLPACLPEPDLKLPEWTECEISGYGKDSEFAAEYSQRVKRGYVRLWPEERCVPDVLSGRTVTSNMLCAGDTRGLDDACKGDSGGPLVCRNHGKMTLMGVISWGDGCGQKDKPGVYTRVVNYINWINGKMEANLV
;
A
#
# COMPACT_ATOMS: atom_id res chain seq x y z
N MET A 1 -90.68 -55.35 23.19
CA MET A 1 -89.61 -54.63 22.49
C MET A 1 -88.27 -54.95 23.16
N THR A 2 -87.51 -55.82 22.48
CA THR A 2 -86.04 -56.08 22.51
C THR A 2 -85.18 -55.36 23.57
N ARG A 3 -84.66 -56.06 24.59
CA ARG A 3 -83.42 -56.90 24.68
C ARG A 3 -82.12 -56.12 24.42
N THR A 4 -81.38 -55.67 25.44
CA THR A 4 -80.31 -56.38 26.21
C THR A 4 -79.13 -56.92 25.38
N GLY A 5 -77.96 -56.28 25.57
CA GLY A 5 -76.62 -56.86 25.78
C GLY A 5 -76.05 -57.87 24.77
N LEU A 6 -74.89 -57.53 24.18
CA LEU A 6 -73.69 -58.37 24.28
C LEU A 6 -72.42 -57.61 23.88
N LEU A 7 -71.49 -57.57 24.83
CA LEU A 7 -70.07 -57.38 24.63
C LEU A 7 -69.47 -58.53 23.80
N LEU A 8 -68.32 -58.24 23.17
CA LEU A 8 -67.26 -59.20 22.79
C LEU A 8 -67.55 -60.13 21.59
N PHE A 9 -66.98 -59.75 20.44
CA PHE A 9 -65.99 -60.63 19.80
C PHE A 9 -64.81 -59.79 19.31
N LEU A 10 -63.67 -60.02 19.96
CA LEU A 10 -62.34 -59.59 19.54
C LEU A 10 -61.95 -60.23 18.20
N SER A 11 -60.98 -59.58 17.55
CA SER A 11 -60.03 -60.10 16.55
C SER A 11 -60.49 -60.25 15.09
N ALA A 12 -60.09 -59.29 14.23
CA ALA A 12 -58.96 -59.48 13.30
C ALA A 12 -58.94 -58.38 12.20
N LEU A 13 -57.78 -57.70 12.10
CA LEU A 13 -57.25 -56.90 10.99
C LEU A 13 -58.00 -55.61 10.59
N CYS A 14 -57.60 -54.45 11.14
CA CYS A 14 -56.48 -53.60 10.71
C CYS A 14 -56.72 -52.75 9.45
N CYS A 15 -56.94 -51.46 9.72
CA CYS A 15 -56.42 -50.30 9.01
C CYS A 15 -56.72 -50.14 7.51
N GLY A 16 -57.69 -49.27 7.23
CA GLY A 16 -57.69 -48.48 6.01
C GLY A 16 -58.73 -47.37 6.12
N LEU A 17 -58.34 -46.14 5.77
CA LEU A 17 -59.20 -44.96 5.56
C LEU A 17 -59.34 -44.00 6.75
N ALA A 18 -58.21 -43.40 7.14
CA ALA A 18 -58.18 -41.99 7.52
C ALA A 18 -56.81 -41.42 7.16
N ASN A 19 -56.64 -40.96 5.91
CA ASN A 19 -55.47 -40.16 5.51
C ASN A 19 -55.83 -39.25 4.33
N SER A 20 -56.31 -38.05 4.63
CA SER A 20 -56.11 -36.89 3.77
C SER A 20 -56.08 -35.59 4.57
N VAL A 21 -55.46 -35.63 5.76
CA VAL A 21 -54.87 -34.40 6.29
C VAL A 21 -53.56 -34.24 5.54
N SER A 22 -53.58 -33.39 4.51
CA SER A 22 -52.38 -32.80 3.94
C SER A 22 -51.63 -32.12 5.09
N THR A 23 -50.74 -32.88 5.74
CA THR A 23 -49.69 -32.30 6.56
C THR A 23 -48.85 -31.48 5.60
N ALA A 24 -49.14 -30.17 5.52
CA ALA A 24 -48.26 -29.22 4.88
C ALA A 24 -46.87 -29.45 5.48
N SER A 25 -46.01 -30.11 4.72
CA SER A 25 -44.70 -30.53 5.17
C SER A 25 -43.97 -29.27 5.62
N VAL A 26 -43.59 -29.22 6.90
CA VAL A 26 -42.72 -28.17 7.42
C VAL A 26 -41.57 -28.02 6.42
N PRO A 27 -41.38 -26.84 5.79
CA PRO A 27 -40.33 -26.67 4.81
C PRO A 27 -39.04 -27.04 5.51
N SER A 28 -38.42 -28.11 5.03
CA SER A 28 -37.32 -28.74 5.74
C SER A 28 -36.07 -27.91 5.47
N ARG A 29 -35.88 -26.88 6.31
CA ARG A 29 -34.79 -25.92 6.22
C ARG A 29 -33.51 -26.54 6.77
N CYS A 30 -32.40 -26.30 6.10
CA CYS A 30 -31.08 -26.61 6.64
C CYS A 30 -30.59 -25.43 7.48
N VAL A 31 -29.92 -25.71 8.60
CA VAL A 31 -29.23 -24.68 9.39
C VAL A 31 -27.74 -24.95 9.27
N ASP A 32 -27.02 -23.98 8.71
CA ASP A 32 -25.57 -24.09 8.59
C ASP A 32 -24.92 -24.03 9.99
N SER A 33 -24.11 -25.04 10.31
CA SER A 33 -23.53 -25.20 11.65
C SER A 33 -22.54 -24.11 12.06
N GLU A 34 -21.91 -23.43 11.10
CA GLU A 34 -20.88 -22.42 11.36
C GLU A 34 -21.47 -21.01 11.44
N THR A 35 -22.44 -20.71 10.58
CA THR A 35 -23.01 -19.37 10.42
C THR A 35 -24.41 -19.22 11.01
N SER A 36 -25.02 -20.34 11.45
CA SER A 36 -26.44 -20.42 11.82
C SER A 36 -27.40 -19.95 10.73
N ALA A 37 -26.93 -19.85 9.48
CA ALA A 37 -27.74 -19.41 8.35
C ALA A 37 -28.79 -20.46 8.00
N VAL A 38 -30.04 -20.01 7.90
CA VAL A 38 -31.16 -20.88 7.55
C VAL A 38 -31.31 -20.92 6.02
N ARG A 39 -31.28 -22.12 5.45
CA ARG A 39 -31.29 -22.41 4.01
C ARG A 39 -32.54 -23.19 3.63
N SER A 40 -33.15 -22.83 2.51
CA SER A 40 -34.31 -23.52 1.95
C SER A 40 -33.88 -24.76 1.16
N PHE A 41 -34.82 -25.66 0.88
CA PHE A 41 -34.57 -26.80 0.01
C PHE A 41 -34.03 -26.34 -1.35
N GLY A 42 -32.94 -26.96 -1.81
CA GLY A 42 -32.26 -26.61 -3.07
C GLY A 42 -31.22 -25.50 -2.95
N ASP A 43 -31.16 -24.76 -1.84
CA ASP A 43 -30.14 -23.73 -1.64
C ASP A 43 -28.74 -24.36 -1.63
N THR A 44 -27.79 -23.66 -2.22
CA THR A 44 -26.37 -24.03 -2.26
C THR A 44 -25.51 -22.93 -1.67
N TRP A 45 -24.40 -23.28 -1.00
CA TRP A 45 -23.49 -22.31 -0.40
C TRP A 45 -22.08 -22.88 -0.20
N LEU A 46 -21.09 -21.98 -0.16
CA LEU A 46 -19.73 -22.30 0.25
C LEU A 46 -19.56 -22.02 1.75
N ARG A 47 -18.68 -22.78 2.42
CA ARG A 47 -18.27 -22.52 3.81
C ARG A 47 -16.84 -22.97 4.09
N TRP A 48 -16.22 -22.36 5.10
CA TRP A 48 -14.96 -22.84 5.66
C TRP A 48 -15.20 -24.05 6.57
N LYS A 49 -14.29 -25.02 6.52
CA LYS A 49 -14.17 -26.10 7.50
C LYS A 49 -12.69 -26.29 7.82
N GLY A 50 -12.25 -25.66 8.92
CA GLY A 50 -10.83 -25.51 9.22
C GLY A 50 -10.12 -24.73 8.10
N GLN A 51 -9.17 -25.37 7.41
CA GLN A 51 -8.43 -24.76 6.30
C GLN A 51 -9.00 -25.07 4.90
N ARG A 52 -10.05 -25.90 4.82
CA ARG A 52 -10.65 -26.33 3.53
C ARG A 52 -11.98 -25.62 3.30
N VAL A 53 -12.41 -25.58 2.04
CA VAL A 53 -13.72 -25.04 1.66
C VAL A 53 -14.62 -26.19 1.24
N GLU A 54 -15.84 -26.20 1.78
CA GLU A 54 -16.90 -27.12 1.38
C GLU A 54 -17.95 -26.40 0.53
N TYR A 55 -18.41 -27.07 -0.52
CA TYR A 55 -19.64 -26.71 -1.22
C TYR A 55 -20.78 -27.57 -0.67
N CYS A 56 -21.83 -26.89 -0.18
CA CYS A 56 -22.96 -27.48 0.49
C CYS A 56 -24.25 -27.23 -0.28
N HIS A 57 -25.18 -28.19 -0.22
CA HIS A 57 -26.53 -28.01 -0.71
C HIS A 57 -27.56 -28.60 0.26
N CYS A 58 -28.71 -27.94 0.36
CA CYS A 58 -29.80 -28.36 1.24
C CYS A 58 -30.71 -29.36 0.53
N THR A 59 -30.80 -30.57 1.07
CA THR A 59 -31.59 -31.67 0.49
C THR A 59 -32.95 -31.82 1.17
N MET A 60 -33.82 -32.65 0.58
CA MET A 60 -35.13 -32.97 1.15
C MET A 60 -34.97 -33.47 2.60
N LYS A 61 -35.92 -33.11 3.47
CA LYS A 61 -35.88 -33.38 4.93
C LYS A 61 -34.84 -32.58 5.72
N GLY A 62 -34.30 -31.48 5.17
CA GLY A 62 -33.46 -30.53 5.92
C GLY A 62 -32.06 -31.05 6.19
N ARG A 63 -31.63 -32.08 5.44
CA ARG A 63 -30.28 -32.63 5.52
C ARG A 63 -29.33 -31.82 4.65
N GLN A 64 -28.21 -31.44 5.24
CA GLN A 64 -27.12 -30.77 4.55
C GLN A 64 -26.15 -31.81 3.95
N ARG A 65 -25.88 -31.71 2.65
CA ARG A 65 -24.82 -32.48 1.98
C ARG A 65 -23.71 -31.54 1.56
N CYS A 66 -22.48 -31.85 1.96
CA CYS A 66 -21.30 -31.04 1.66
C CYS A 66 -20.16 -31.91 1.15
N HIS A 67 -19.35 -31.36 0.26
CA HIS A 67 -18.10 -31.96 -0.18
C HIS A 67 -17.02 -30.88 -0.31
N ILE A 68 -15.76 -31.27 -0.18
CA ILE A 68 -14.63 -30.36 -0.29
C ILE A 68 -14.45 -29.95 -1.76
N VAL A 69 -14.24 -28.66 -1.99
CA VAL A 69 -13.97 -28.12 -3.32
C VAL A 69 -12.61 -27.41 -3.35
N PRO A 70 -11.84 -27.53 -4.45
CA PRO A 70 -10.62 -26.77 -4.61
C PRO A 70 -10.95 -25.28 -4.79
N VAL A 71 -10.11 -24.43 -4.21
CA VAL A 71 -10.26 -22.98 -4.27
C VAL A 71 -8.96 -22.32 -4.70
N ILE A 72 -9.11 -21.25 -5.47
CA ILE A 72 -8.02 -20.36 -5.89
C ILE A 72 -8.19 -18.99 -5.23
N ASN A 73 -7.17 -18.14 -5.30
CA ASN A 73 -7.33 -16.75 -4.93
C ASN A 73 -8.25 -16.07 -5.96
N CYS A 74 -9.19 -15.25 -5.49
CA CYS A 74 -10.03 -14.47 -6.39
C CYS A 74 -9.15 -13.54 -7.23
N TYR A 75 -9.42 -13.46 -8.54
CA TYR A 75 -8.72 -12.52 -9.43
C TYR A 75 -8.96 -11.05 -9.00
N THR A 76 -10.21 -10.73 -8.62
CA THR A 76 -10.57 -9.45 -8.02
C THR A 76 -11.21 -9.70 -6.65
N SER A 77 -10.63 -9.15 -5.57
CA SER A 77 -11.19 -9.35 -4.23
C SER A 77 -12.62 -8.82 -4.12
N GLN A 78 -13.49 -9.60 -3.49
CA GLN A 78 -14.87 -9.22 -3.14
C GLN A 78 -15.03 -8.94 -1.65
N CYS A 79 -13.94 -9.04 -0.89
CA CYS A 79 -13.92 -8.94 0.55
C CYS A 79 -13.44 -7.55 0.96
N TYR A 80 -14.19 -6.90 1.85
CA TYR A 80 -13.86 -5.63 2.48
C TYR A 80 -12.80 -5.81 3.57
N ASN A 81 -12.21 -4.69 4.00
CA ASN A 81 -11.42 -4.60 5.23
C ASN A 81 -10.25 -5.60 5.32
N GLY A 82 -9.59 -5.91 4.19
CA GLY A 82 -8.46 -6.84 4.15
C GLY A 82 -8.84 -8.32 4.24
N GLY A 83 -10.11 -8.67 4.03
CA GLY A 83 -10.56 -10.06 3.99
C GLY A 83 -9.87 -10.88 2.88
N THR A 84 -9.52 -12.13 3.18
CA THR A 84 -8.94 -13.04 2.19
C THR A 84 -10.05 -13.62 1.31
N CYS A 85 -9.97 -13.40 0.00
CA CYS A 85 -10.94 -13.90 -0.98
C CYS A 85 -10.50 -15.23 -1.59
N LYS A 86 -11.36 -16.24 -1.52
CA LYS A 86 -11.20 -17.52 -2.22
C LYS A 86 -12.37 -17.78 -3.15
N GLU A 87 -12.08 -18.21 -4.37
CA GLU A 87 -13.07 -18.57 -5.38
C GLU A 87 -13.01 -20.08 -5.65
N ALA A 88 -14.17 -20.72 -5.72
CA ALA A 88 -14.25 -22.16 -6.00
C ALA A 88 -14.11 -22.41 -7.50
N VAL A 89 -13.25 -23.36 -7.88
CA VAL A 89 -12.83 -23.53 -9.29
C VAL A 89 -13.99 -23.91 -10.22
N TYR A 90 -14.95 -24.69 -9.74
CA TYR A 90 -16.06 -25.24 -10.55
C TYR A 90 -17.42 -24.64 -10.23
N THR A 91 -17.47 -23.75 -9.24
CA THR A 91 -18.68 -23.07 -8.82
C THR A 91 -18.30 -21.61 -8.71
N SER A 92 -18.82 -20.74 -9.56
CA SER A 92 -18.53 -19.28 -9.61
C SER A 92 -18.81 -18.49 -8.32
N GLY A 93 -19.02 -19.18 -7.21
CA GLY A 93 -19.08 -18.63 -5.86
C GLY A 93 -17.70 -18.36 -5.28
N TYR A 94 -17.65 -17.34 -4.44
CA TYR A 94 -16.48 -16.97 -3.65
C TYR A 94 -16.84 -16.96 -2.16
N LEU A 95 -15.80 -16.92 -1.32
CA LEU A 95 -15.90 -16.86 0.12
C LEU A 95 -14.86 -15.88 0.67
N CYS A 96 -15.25 -15.11 1.68
CA CYS A 96 -14.36 -14.21 2.40
C CYS A 96 -13.98 -14.80 3.75
N ARG A 97 -12.68 -14.77 4.07
CA ARG A 97 -12.18 -14.98 5.43
C ARG A 97 -11.88 -13.64 6.05
N CYS A 98 -12.67 -13.27 7.06
CA CYS A 98 -12.56 -11.95 7.68
C CYS A 98 -11.45 -11.89 8.73
N PRO A 99 -10.71 -10.77 8.79
CA PRO A 99 -9.76 -10.54 9.86
C PRO A 99 -10.49 -10.30 11.20
N PRO A 100 -9.78 -10.43 12.34
CA PRO A 100 -10.34 -10.12 13.65
C PRO A 100 -10.98 -8.72 13.69
N GLY A 101 -12.15 -8.59 14.31
CA GLY A 101 -12.90 -7.34 14.37
C GLY A 101 -13.86 -7.10 13.20
N PHE A 102 -13.89 -7.99 12.21
CA PHE A 102 -14.81 -7.90 11.06
C PHE A 102 -15.61 -9.18 10.86
N THR A 103 -16.85 -9.04 10.40
CA THR A 103 -17.76 -10.16 10.10
C THR A 103 -18.65 -9.82 8.90
N GLY A 104 -19.56 -10.73 8.55
CA GLY A 104 -20.40 -10.62 7.35
C GLY A 104 -19.86 -11.46 6.20
N ALA A 105 -20.67 -11.59 5.14
CA ALA A 105 -20.35 -12.45 4.00
C ALA A 105 -19.16 -11.93 3.18
N GLN A 106 -18.93 -10.62 3.23
CA GLN A 106 -17.86 -9.91 2.54
C GLN A 106 -16.94 -9.18 3.53
N CYS A 107 -17.02 -9.45 4.84
CA CYS A 107 -16.30 -8.71 5.88
C CYS A 107 -16.72 -7.24 5.98
N GLU A 108 -17.97 -6.94 5.64
CA GLU A 108 -18.58 -5.62 5.57
C GLU A 108 -19.05 -5.06 6.91
N ILE A 109 -19.11 -5.89 7.96
CA ILE A 109 -19.53 -5.48 9.31
C ILE A 109 -18.30 -5.32 10.19
N ASN A 110 -18.20 -4.17 10.86
CA ASN A 110 -17.14 -3.89 11.84
C ASN A 110 -17.67 -4.15 13.26
N THR A 111 -17.19 -5.19 13.92
CA THR A 111 -17.68 -5.55 15.27
C THR A 111 -17.16 -4.60 16.36
N ASN A 112 -16.08 -3.88 16.07
CA ASN A 112 -15.40 -2.97 17.00
C ASN A 112 -15.95 -1.54 16.93
N GLU A 113 -16.73 -1.19 15.90
CA GLU A 113 -17.32 0.14 15.74
C GLU A 113 -18.55 0.30 16.65
N LYS A 114 -18.44 1.17 17.67
CA LYS A 114 -19.48 1.39 18.70
C LYS A 114 -20.11 2.78 18.68
N CYS A 115 -19.60 3.67 17.83
CA CYS A 115 -20.00 5.07 17.76
C CYS A 115 -20.02 5.53 16.31
N THR A 116 -20.63 6.69 16.04
CA THR A 116 -20.76 7.25 14.70
C THR A 116 -19.82 8.43 14.49
N VAL A 117 -19.23 8.50 13.30
CA VAL A 117 -18.42 9.63 12.82
C VAL A 117 -19.23 10.45 11.81
N GLY A 118 -19.22 11.78 11.95
CA GLY A 118 -20.03 12.68 11.12
C GLY A 118 -21.54 12.37 11.25
N GLN A 119 -22.20 12.13 10.11
CA GLN A 119 -23.61 11.72 10.03
C GLN A 119 -23.79 10.18 10.06
N GLY A 120 -22.71 9.40 10.14
CA GLY A 120 -22.77 7.94 10.21
C GLY A 120 -23.10 7.23 8.89
N GLU A 121 -22.85 7.85 7.73
CA GLU A 121 -23.02 7.21 6.41
C GLU A 121 -22.18 5.93 6.26
N GLY A 122 -20.93 5.99 6.71
CA GLY A 122 -20.00 4.86 6.71
C GLY A 122 -20.08 3.96 7.93
N TYR A 123 -21.07 4.16 8.81
CA TYR A 123 -21.20 3.32 10.00
C TYR A 123 -21.53 1.87 9.59
N ARG A 124 -20.67 0.93 10.01
CA ARG A 124 -20.82 -0.52 9.73
C ARG A 124 -20.83 -1.36 11.01
N GLY A 125 -20.98 -0.72 12.16
CA GLY A 125 -21.13 -1.36 13.46
C GLY A 125 -22.40 -2.19 13.62
N THR A 126 -22.51 -2.85 14.79
CA THR A 126 -23.54 -3.85 15.11
C THR A 126 -24.72 -3.33 15.94
N TRP A 127 -24.80 -2.02 16.17
CA TRP A 127 -25.92 -1.41 16.91
C TRP A 127 -27.25 -1.63 16.20
N SER A 128 -28.29 -2.01 16.93
CA SER A 128 -29.60 -2.39 16.38
C SER A 128 -30.79 -1.96 17.24
N ILE A 129 -30.63 -0.85 17.97
CA ILE A 129 -31.64 -0.31 18.88
C ILE A 129 -31.96 1.15 18.49
N GLY A 130 -33.25 1.44 18.34
CA GLY A 130 -33.81 2.78 18.12
C GLY A 130 -33.72 3.67 19.36
N ARG A 131 -33.94 4.99 19.22
CA ARG A 131 -33.92 5.94 20.34
C ARG A 131 -34.97 5.66 21.42
N SER A 132 -36.10 5.07 21.06
CA SER A 132 -37.15 4.62 21.98
C SER A 132 -36.80 3.33 22.73
N GLY A 133 -35.69 2.68 22.38
CA GLY A 133 -35.36 1.33 22.84
C GLY A 133 -35.94 0.22 21.96
N ALA A 134 -36.72 0.56 20.93
CA ALA A 134 -37.29 -0.42 20.00
C ALA A 134 -36.19 -1.15 19.21
N GLU A 135 -36.38 -2.45 19.02
CA GLU A 135 -35.46 -3.27 18.25
C GLU A 135 -35.63 -3.03 16.74
N CYS A 136 -34.50 -2.91 16.04
CA CYS A 136 -34.50 -2.72 14.61
C CYS A 136 -34.98 -3.97 13.85
N ILE A 137 -35.76 -3.73 12.79
CA ILE A 137 -36.20 -4.76 11.85
C ILE A 137 -35.05 -5.11 10.91
N ASN A 138 -34.88 -6.39 10.60
CA ASN A 138 -33.89 -6.86 9.63
C ASN A 138 -34.16 -6.26 8.24
N TRP A 139 -33.14 -5.69 7.59
CA TRP A 139 -33.28 -5.05 6.28
C TRP A 139 -33.73 -5.99 5.16
N ASN A 140 -33.60 -7.31 5.35
CA ASN A 140 -34.09 -8.34 4.43
C ASN A 140 -35.48 -8.91 4.80
N ALA A 141 -36.11 -8.39 5.86
CA ALA A 141 -37.43 -8.84 6.29
C ALA A 141 -38.48 -8.63 5.19
N THR A 142 -39.35 -9.62 5.01
CA THR A 142 -40.46 -9.56 4.05
C THR A 142 -41.46 -8.45 4.38
N SER A 143 -41.57 -8.06 5.66
CA SER A 143 -42.41 -6.95 6.14
C SER A 143 -41.95 -5.58 5.60
N LEU A 144 -40.71 -5.45 5.14
CA LEU A 144 -40.19 -4.22 4.52
C LEU A 144 -40.39 -4.17 3.01
N ARG A 145 -41.09 -5.14 2.40
CA ARG A 145 -41.38 -5.15 0.97
C ARG A 145 -42.10 -3.85 0.57
N GLY A 146 -41.61 -3.19 -0.47
CA GLY A 146 -42.12 -1.89 -0.93
C GLY A 146 -41.51 -0.67 -0.24
N LYS A 147 -40.69 -0.83 0.82
CA LYS A 147 -39.88 0.29 1.36
C LYS A 147 -38.68 0.57 0.46
N ARG A 148 -38.25 1.84 0.42
CA ARG A 148 -37.19 2.34 -0.47
C ARG A 148 -35.79 1.81 -0.16
N PHE A 149 -35.49 1.58 1.12
CA PHE A 149 -34.18 1.13 1.60
C PHE A 149 -34.31 -0.23 2.27
N THR A 150 -33.91 -1.29 1.56
CA THR A 150 -33.96 -2.68 2.02
C THR A 150 -32.76 -3.44 1.47
N ALA A 151 -32.48 -4.63 2.02
CA ALA A 151 -31.42 -5.52 1.53
C ALA A 151 -31.69 -6.06 0.11
N ARG A 152 -32.90 -5.86 -0.43
CA ARG A 152 -33.30 -6.29 -1.79
C ARG A 152 -33.03 -5.23 -2.86
N ARG A 153 -32.59 -4.05 -2.46
CA ARG A 153 -32.27 -2.96 -3.38
C ARG A 153 -31.01 -3.29 -4.17
N THR A 154 -30.93 -2.82 -5.41
CA THR A 154 -29.66 -2.80 -6.15
C THR A 154 -28.61 -2.02 -5.36
N TYR A 155 -27.41 -2.58 -5.22
CA TYR A 155 -26.30 -2.03 -4.43
C TYR A 155 -26.62 -1.84 -2.94
N ALA A 156 -27.50 -2.68 -2.37
CA ALA A 156 -27.78 -2.68 -0.93
C ALA A 156 -26.51 -2.85 -0.07
N SER A 157 -25.56 -3.67 -0.53
CA SER A 157 -24.29 -3.92 0.16
C SER A 157 -23.43 -2.67 0.34
N SER A 158 -23.31 -1.80 -0.67
CA SER A 158 -22.55 -0.54 -0.53
C SER A 158 -23.24 0.46 0.41
N LEU A 159 -24.56 0.32 0.62
CA LEU A 159 -25.31 1.08 1.64
C LEU A 159 -25.23 0.42 3.03
N GLY A 160 -24.52 -0.70 3.16
CA GLY A 160 -24.45 -1.49 4.38
C GLY A 160 -25.76 -2.19 4.75
N LEU A 161 -26.69 -2.33 3.81
CA LEU A 161 -27.98 -3.00 4.01
C LEU A 161 -27.84 -4.48 3.62
N GLY A 162 -28.07 -5.37 4.59
CA GLY A 162 -27.89 -6.81 4.39
C GLY A 162 -28.88 -7.64 5.21
N ASN A 163 -28.62 -8.93 5.33
CA ASN A 163 -29.42 -9.82 6.17
C ASN A 163 -29.08 -9.66 7.67
N HIS A 164 -29.31 -8.46 8.19
CA HIS A 164 -29.07 -8.08 9.58
C HIS A 164 -29.99 -6.92 9.98
N LYS A 165 -30.01 -6.58 11.27
CA LYS A 165 -30.83 -5.50 11.85
C LYS A 165 -30.04 -4.25 12.25
N PHE A 166 -28.77 -4.16 11.87
CA PHE A 166 -27.91 -3.06 12.30
C PHE A 166 -28.30 -1.72 11.68
N CYS A 167 -28.20 -0.65 12.46
CA CYS A 167 -28.48 0.73 12.05
C CYS A 167 -27.60 1.18 10.89
N ARG A 168 -28.17 1.89 9.91
CA ARG A 168 -27.46 2.42 8.73
C ARG A 168 -28.01 3.80 8.36
N ASN A 169 -27.28 4.53 7.53
CA ASN A 169 -27.73 5.83 7.03
C ASN A 169 -27.71 5.88 5.48
N PRO A 170 -28.59 5.11 4.81
CA PRO A 170 -28.55 4.93 3.36
C PRO A 170 -29.09 6.12 2.55
N ASP A 171 -29.69 7.11 3.21
CA ASP A 171 -30.36 8.28 2.63
C ASP A 171 -29.68 9.61 2.98
N HIS A 172 -28.49 9.58 3.57
CA HIS A 172 -27.73 10.76 3.98
C HIS A 172 -28.49 11.66 4.97
N ASP A 173 -29.24 11.06 5.90
CA ASP A 173 -29.90 11.78 6.99
C ASP A 173 -28.87 12.21 8.06
N THR A 174 -29.34 12.91 9.08
CA THR A 174 -28.56 13.45 10.19
C THR A 174 -27.91 12.38 11.08
N SER A 175 -28.42 11.14 11.09
CA SER A 175 -27.91 10.04 11.92
C SER A 175 -28.36 8.67 11.38
N PRO A 176 -27.66 7.58 11.71
CA PRO A 176 -28.12 6.24 11.37
C PRO A 176 -29.47 5.93 11.99
N TRP A 177 -30.27 5.22 11.21
CA TRP A 177 -31.63 4.83 11.56
C TRP A 177 -31.88 3.38 11.17
N CYS A 178 -33.01 2.88 11.61
CA CYS A 178 -33.55 1.60 11.18
C CYS A 178 -35.07 1.65 11.15
N PHE A 179 -35.69 0.61 10.61
CA PHE A 179 -37.13 0.45 10.75
C PHE A 179 -37.45 -0.20 12.09
N THR A 180 -38.47 0.30 12.78
CA THR A 180 -38.98 -0.27 14.04
C THR A 180 -40.49 -0.46 13.95
N TYR A 181 -41.02 -1.32 14.82
CA TYR A 181 -42.48 -1.48 14.97
C TYR A 181 -43.00 -0.48 16.01
N ARG A 182 -43.94 0.37 15.62
CA ARG A 182 -44.71 1.23 16.52
C ARG A 182 -46.17 0.77 16.47
N GLY A 183 -46.52 -0.17 17.34
CA GLY A 183 -47.77 -0.92 17.23
C GLY A 183 -47.75 -1.83 15.99
N THR A 184 -48.74 -1.68 15.11
CA THR A 184 -48.82 -2.43 13.83
C THR A 184 -48.10 -1.72 12.68
N GLN A 185 -47.62 -0.48 12.88
CA GLN A 185 -47.00 0.32 11.83
C GLN A 185 -45.47 0.17 11.84
N ILE A 186 -44.89 0.14 10.65
CA ILE A 186 -43.44 0.18 10.45
C ILE A 186 -43.03 1.63 10.20
N VAL A 187 -42.23 2.17 11.11
CA VAL A 187 -41.75 3.55 11.07
C VAL A 187 -40.23 3.59 10.98
N LYS A 188 -39.69 4.66 10.38
CA LYS A 188 -38.26 4.98 10.42
C LYS A 188 -37.96 5.64 11.77
N GLU A 189 -36.93 5.15 12.45
CA GLU A 189 -36.52 5.67 13.74
C GLU A 189 -34.99 5.78 13.81
N PHE A 190 -34.49 6.93 14.28
CA PHE A 190 -33.06 7.12 14.53
C PHE A 190 -32.58 6.19 15.63
N CYS A 191 -31.33 5.73 15.50
CA CYS A 191 -30.72 4.87 16.49
C CYS A 191 -30.13 5.65 17.66
N SER A 192 -30.02 4.99 18.81
CA SER A 192 -29.43 5.50 20.06
C SER A 192 -27.90 5.47 20.08
N LEU A 193 -27.26 5.66 18.94
CA LEU A 193 -25.82 5.55 18.77
C LEU A 193 -25.09 6.81 19.30
N PRO A 194 -24.06 6.66 20.15
CA PRO A 194 -23.22 7.78 20.53
C PRO A 194 -22.35 8.23 19.36
N LYS A 195 -22.00 9.53 19.33
CA LYS A 195 -20.97 10.03 18.43
C LYS A 195 -19.59 9.66 18.98
N CYS A 196 -18.66 9.32 18.09
CA CYS A 196 -17.29 9.03 18.51
C CYS A 196 -16.66 10.28 19.14
N PRO A 197 -15.74 10.13 20.11
CA PRO A 197 -14.91 11.23 20.59
C PRO A 197 -14.31 11.94 19.37
N ALA A 198 -14.43 13.26 19.31
CA ALA A 198 -13.85 14.02 18.20
C ALA A 198 -12.34 13.81 18.22
N GLY A 199 -11.79 13.18 17.19
CA GLY A 199 -10.36 13.27 16.92
C GLY A 199 -10.05 14.73 16.57
N ASP A 200 -9.11 15.34 17.28
CA ASP A 200 -9.06 16.79 17.57
C ASP A 200 -9.03 17.77 16.38
N GLN A 201 -8.96 17.35 15.10
CA GLN A 201 -8.70 18.29 14.00
C GLN A 201 -9.46 17.96 12.70
N GLU A 202 -10.48 18.78 12.40
CA GLU A 202 -11.11 18.91 11.06
C GLU A 202 -10.27 19.79 10.10
N CYS A 203 -8.96 19.78 10.33
CA CYS A 203 -7.98 20.52 9.57
C CYS A 203 -6.85 19.59 9.18
N VAL A 204 -6.14 19.94 8.11
CA VAL A 204 -5.02 19.17 7.57
C VAL A 204 -3.72 19.67 8.19
N LEU A 205 -2.98 18.74 8.78
CA LEU A 205 -1.55 18.88 9.03
C LEU A 205 -0.78 18.35 7.80
N ASP A 206 0.25 19.08 7.40
CA ASP A 206 1.11 18.75 6.25
C ASP A 206 0.31 18.47 4.96
N SER A 207 0.47 17.28 4.36
CA SER A 207 -0.27 16.81 3.19
C SER A 207 -1.58 16.07 3.54
N GLY A 208 -1.86 15.83 4.82
CA GLY A 208 -3.07 15.12 5.25
C GLY A 208 -3.05 13.60 5.05
N LEU A 209 -1.87 12.98 4.97
CA LEU A 209 -1.70 11.51 4.98
C LEU A 209 -2.41 10.84 6.17
N VAL A 210 -2.27 11.44 7.36
CA VAL A 210 -2.91 10.98 8.59
C VAL A 210 -4.26 11.67 8.84
N TYR A 211 -4.75 12.49 7.91
CA TYR A 211 -6.06 13.13 8.07
C TYR A 211 -7.15 12.06 8.15
N ARG A 212 -7.90 12.06 9.25
CA ARG A 212 -9.03 11.16 9.50
C ARG A 212 -10.32 11.90 9.81
N GLY A 213 -10.38 13.19 9.47
CA GLY A 213 -11.59 14.01 9.63
C GLY A 213 -12.71 13.61 8.66
N THR A 214 -13.80 14.37 8.70
CA THR A 214 -15.09 14.00 8.10
C THR A 214 -15.48 14.84 6.88
N LYS A 215 -14.59 15.71 6.40
CA LYS A 215 -14.82 16.44 5.13
C LYS A 215 -15.02 15.47 3.97
N SER A 216 -16.02 15.73 3.13
CA SER A 216 -16.45 14.90 2.00
C SER A 216 -16.89 15.74 0.78
N VAL A 217 -16.37 16.96 0.67
CA VAL A 217 -16.66 17.90 -0.41
C VAL A 217 -15.35 18.41 -1.01
N THR A 218 -15.29 18.46 -2.33
CA THR A 218 -14.12 18.91 -3.10
C THR A 218 -14.02 20.44 -3.17
N LYS A 219 -12.88 20.97 -3.63
CA LYS A 219 -12.69 22.42 -3.83
C LYS A 219 -13.69 23.05 -4.80
N SER A 220 -14.17 22.29 -5.78
CA SER A 220 -15.22 22.71 -6.72
C SER A 220 -16.65 22.59 -6.14
N GLY A 221 -16.79 22.08 -4.92
CA GLY A 221 -18.09 21.82 -4.29
C GLY A 221 -18.72 20.47 -4.67
N ALA A 222 -18.01 19.60 -5.40
CA ALA A 222 -18.51 18.27 -5.73
C ALA A 222 -18.54 17.35 -4.50
N ARG A 223 -19.55 16.49 -4.41
CA ARG A 223 -19.67 15.51 -3.32
C ARG A 223 -18.82 14.28 -3.60
N CYS A 224 -18.04 13.87 -2.61
CA CYS A 224 -17.20 12.69 -2.68
C CYS A 224 -18.01 11.39 -2.79
N LEU A 225 -17.49 10.45 -3.57
CA LEU A 225 -17.97 9.09 -3.63
C LEU A 225 -17.39 8.27 -2.47
N PRO A 226 -18.16 7.34 -1.88
CA PRO A 226 -17.61 6.35 -0.95
C PRO A 226 -16.50 5.51 -1.57
N TRP A 227 -15.45 5.18 -0.82
CA TRP A 227 -14.30 4.43 -1.34
C TRP A 227 -14.65 2.97 -1.69
N ASP A 228 -15.82 2.51 -1.28
CA ASP A 228 -16.37 1.18 -1.50
C ASP A 228 -17.51 1.13 -2.53
N VAL A 229 -17.69 2.19 -3.35
CA VAL A 229 -18.64 2.10 -4.46
C VAL A 229 -18.11 1.17 -5.57
N PRO A 230 -18.96 0.32 -6.17
CA PRO A 230 -18.52 -0.71 -7.12
C PRO A 230 -17.70 -0.20 -8.31
N VAL A 231 -17.96 1.02 -8.78
CA VAL A 231 -17.24 1.62 -9.91
C VAL A 231 -15.75 1.87 -9.60
N LEU A 232 -15.36 1.95 -8.32
CA LEU A 232 -13.97 2.16 -7.89
C LEU A 232 -13.17 0.86 -7.78
N ARG A 233 -13.78 -0.31 -7.98
CA ARG A 233 -13.13 -1.61 -7.77
C ARG A 233 -11.88 -1.82 -8.63
N LEU A 234 -11.83 -1.20 -9.81
CA LEU A 234 -10.70 -1.24 -10.73
C LEU A 234 -9.71 -0.07 -10.54
N LYS A 235 -10.00 0.87 -9.64
CA LYS A 235 -9.11 1.99 -9.31
C LYS A 235 -8.14 1.55 -8.20
N HIS A 236 -6.91 2.07 -8.22
CA HIS A 236 -5.90 1.68 -7.25
C HIS A 236 -6.26 2.07 -5.80
N ASN A 237 -6.81 3.27 -5.59
CA ASN A 237 -7.22 3.78 -4.28
C ASN A 237 -8.72 3.52 -4.04
N ASN A 238 -9.04 2.42 -3.35
CA ASN A 238 -10.40 1.97 -3.03
C ASN A 238 -10.45 1.18 -1.70
N ALA A 239 -11.65 0.78 -1.24
CA ALA A 239 -11.85 0.08 0.02
C ALA A 239 -11.56 -1.45 0.01
N TRP A 240 -11.28 -2.05 -1.16
CA TRP A 240 -10.98 -3.49 -1.33
C TRP A 240 -9.49 -3.81 -1.34
N ARG A 241 -8.63 -2.80 -1.25
CA ARG A 241 -7.19 -2.98 -1.05
C ARG A 241 -6.93 -3.68 0.28
N SER A 242 -5.83 -4.41 0.37
CA SER A 242 -5.42 -5.07 1.61
C SER A 242 -5.08 -4.10 2.75
N ASP A 243 -4.63 -2.88 2.43
CA ASP A 243 -4.22 -1.81 3.35
C ASP A 243 -5.28 -0.71 3.52
N ALA A 244 -6.49 -0.87 2.95
CA ALA A 244 -7.54 0.15 2.93
C ALA A 244 -7.86 0.72 4.32
N LEU A 245 -7.92 -0.15 5.34
CA LEU A 245 -8.19 0.24 6.72
C LEU A 245 -7.13 1.20 7.28
N GLN A 246 -5.86 0.96 6.99
CA GLN A 246 -4.73 1.79 7.46
C GLN A 246 -4.77 3.17 6.81
N LEU A 247 -5.11 3.21 5.52
CA LEU A 247 -5.27 4.44 4.73
C LEU A 247 -6.57 5.19 5.05
N GLY A 248 -7.44 4.64 5.91
CA GLY A 248 -8.74 5.20 6.23
C GLY A 248 -9.71 5.19 5.05
N LEU A 249 -9.53 4.29 4.09
CA LEU A 249 -10.44 4.06 2.97
C LEU A 249 -11.47 3.02 3.39
N GLY A 250 -12.74 3.36 3.25
CA GLY A 250 -13.82 2.48 3.68
C GLY A 250 -15.16 2.90 3.13
N SER A 251 -16.22 2.50 3.82
CA SER A 251 -17.60 2.69 3.37
C SER A 251 -18.17 4.11 3.50
N HIS A 252 -17.29 5.09 3.75
CA HIS A 252 -17.61 6.50 3.86
C HIS A 252 -17.07 7.28 2.66
N SER A 253 -17.60 8.48 2.46
CA SER A 253 -17.19 9.46 1.43
C SER A 253 -16.10 10.43 1.90
N PHE A 254 -15.55 10.27 3.11
CA PHE A 254 -14.57 11.22 3.64
C PHE A 254 -13.29 11.27 2.82
N CYS A 255 -12.76 12.47 2.66
CA CYS A 255 -11.52 12.76 1.97
C CYS A 255 -10.34 12.10 2.66
N ARG A 256 -9.47 11.47 1.89
CA ARG A 256 -8.27 10.80 2.36
C ARG A 256 -7.12 11.13 1.43
N ASN A 257 -5.91 10.94 1.94
CA ASN A 257 -4.72 11.05 1.13
C ASN A 257 -3.98 9.70 1.14
N PRO A 258 -4.52 8.66 0.47
CA PRO A 258 -3.95 7.31 0.51
C PRO A 258 -2.64 7.16 -0.26
N ASP A 259 -2.34 8.10 -1.15
CA ASP A 259 -1.23 8.10 -2.10
C ASP A 259 -0.24 9.25 -1.90
N GLY A 260 -0.44 10.07 -0.85
CA GLY A 260 0.50 11.14 -0.49
C GLY A 260 0.52 12.35 -1.41
N ASP A 261 -0.60 12.61 -2.10
CA ASP A 261 -0.82 13.83 -2.91
C ASP A 261 -0.72 15.12 -2.04
N VAL A 262 -0.85 16.30 -2.65
CA VAL A 262 -0.72 17.62 -2.00
C VAL A 262 -1.77 17.90 -0.91
N GLY A 263 -2.80 17.07 -0.81
CA GLY A 263 -3.87 17.19 0.17
C GLY A 263 -4.85 16.01 0.08
N PRO A 264 -5.73 15.85 1.08
CA PRO A 264 -6.80 14.85 1.00
C PRO A 264 -7.71 15.11 -0.20
N TRP A 265 -8.10 14.04 -0.88
CA TRP A 265 -8.94 14.06 -2.06
C TRP A 265 -9.97 12.94 -1.99
N CYS A 266 -10.86 12.90 -2.99
CA CYS A 266 -11.82 11.82 -3.16
C CYS A 266 -12.21 11.64 -4.64
N HIS A 267 -12.82 10.50 -4.96
CA HIS A 267 -13.40 10.27 -6.29
C HIS A 267 -14.73 11.01 -6.44
N ILE A 268 -15.00 11.53 -7.63
CA ILE A 268 -16.24 12.24 -7.99
C ILE A 268 -16.69 11.87 -9.40
N TYR A 269 -17.95 12.15 -9.70
CA TYR A 269 -18.42 12.24 -11.09
C TYR A 269 -18.36 13.69 -11.57
N LYS A 270 -17.58 13.93 -12.64
CA LYS A 270 -17.53 15.22 -13.33
C LYS A 270 -17.92 15.01 -14.78
N ASN A 271 -19.00 15.66 -15.23
CA ASN A 271 -19.55 15.50 -16.59
C ASN A 271 -19.77 14.02 -16.97
N MET A 272 -20.39 13.24 -16.08
CA MET A 272 -20.62 11.80 -16.22
C MET A 272 -19.35 10.92 -16.33
N GLN A 273 -18.16 11.49 -16.16
CA GLN A 273 -16.90 10.74 -16.09
C GLN A 273 -16.44 10.60 -14.65
N LEU A 274 -15.99 9.38 -14.30
CA LEU A 274 -15.38 9.10 -13.02
C LEU A 274 -13.97 9.71 -12.99
N THR A 275 -13.75 10.65 -12.08
CA THR A 275 -12.46 11.32 -11.85
C THR A 275 -12.23 11.51 -10.34
N TRP A 276 -11.18 12.22 -9.96
CA TRP A 276 -10.89 12.60 -8.59
C TRP A 276 -10.64 14.12 -8.48
N GLU A 277 -10.77 14.66 -7.29
CA GLU A 277 -10.49 16.07 -7.00
C GLU A 277 -10.06 16.28 -5.54
N LEU A 278 -9.18 17.25 -5.32
CA LEU A 278 -8.74 17.67 -3.98
C LEU A 278 -9.91 18.21 -3.15
N CYS A 279 -9.88 17.91 -1.86
CA CYS A 279 -10.86 18.38 -0.90
C CYS A 279 -10.56 19.77 -0.36
N ASP A 280 -11.64 20.47 0.01
CA ASP A 280 -11.55 21.76 0.68
C ASP A 280 -11.47 21.56 2.19
N ILE A 281 -10.23 21.48 2.69
CA ILE A 281 -9.96 21.24 4.11
C ILE A 281 -8.96 22.29 4.60
N PRO A 282 -9.28 23.05 5.66
CA PRO A 282 -8.40 24.10 6.16
C PRO A 282 -7.12 23.51 6.75
N LYS A 283 -6.00 24.23 6.70
CA LYS A 283 -4.79 23.85 7.43
C LYS A 283 -4.95 24.19 8.92
N CYS A 284 -4.41 23.36 9.80
CA CYS A 284 -4.51 23.63 11.24
C CYS A 284 -3.75 24.91 11.61
N SER A 285 -4.41 25.81 12.32
CA SER A 285 -3.78 27.04 12.82
C SER A 285 -2.75 26.70 13.88
N LYS A 286 -1.48 27.10 13.66
CA LYS A 286 -0.46 27.08 14.72
C LYS A 286 -0.84 28.19 15.72
N GLY A 287 -1.51 27.83 16.82
CA GLY A 287 -1.78 28.76 17.91
C GLY A 287 -0.48 29.25 18.56
N PRO A 288 -0.42 30.49 19.08
CA PRO A 288 0.71 30.96 19.86
C PRO A 288 0.82 30.12 21.15
N SER A 289 2.00 29.55 21.38
CA SER A 289 2.29 28.63 22.49
C SER A 289 2.21 29.33 23.85
N VAL A 290 1.21 28.97 24.65
CA VAL A 290 1.28 29.11 26.11
C VAL A 290 1.85 27.81 26.67
N MET A 291 3.06 27.89 27.23
CA MET A 291 3.74 26.79 27.91
C MET A 291 2.97 26.37 29.17
N SER A 292 2.69 25.07 29.30
CA SER A 292 2.55 24.42 30.61
C SER A 292 3.58 23.29 30.68
N THR A 293 4.48 23.46 31.63
CA THR A 293 5.64 22.62 31.95
C THR A 293 5.22 21.39 32.74
N SER A 294 5.46 20.19 32.20
CA SER A 294 5.88 18.99 32.95
C SER A 294 6.05 17.77 32.02
N GLY A 295 7.30 17.41 31.70
CA GLY A 295 7.67 16.17 30.99
C GLY A 295 8.98 16.32 30.20
N PRO A 296 9.97 15.39 30.29
CA PRO A 296 11.38 15.73 30.21
C PRO A 296 11.99 15.80 28.80
N ARG A 297 12.64 16.95 28.55
CA ARG A 297 13.78 17.23 27.64
C ARG A 297 14.00 16.27 26.47
N ALA A 298 13.53 16.67 25.29
CA ALA A 298 14.21 16.39 24.03
C ALA A 298 14.94 17.65 23.57
N PHE A 299 16.19 17.45 23.14
CA PHE A 299 17.19 18.46 22.81
C PHE A 299 16.69 19.51 21.81
N THR A 300 16.94 20.76 22.14
CA THR A 300 17.03 21.86 21.18
C THR A 300 18.24 21.66 20.28
N SER A 301 18.06 21.71 18.96
CA SER A 301 19.06 22.36 18.11
C SER A 301 18.37 23.19 17.04
N ASN A 302 18.62 24.49 17.10
CA ASN A 302 18.59 25.35 15.93
C ASN A 302 19.61 24.82 14.91
N SER A 303 19.14 24.54 13.69
CA SER A 303 19.97 24.62 12.49
C SER A 303 19.10 24.42 11.25
N ASN A 304 19.07 25.43 10.37
CA ASN A 304 18.72 25.26 8.97
C ASN A 304 19.64 24.16 8.38
N GLY A 305 19.08 23.02 8.00
CA GLY A 305 19.79 21.91 7.37
C GLY A 305 18.96 20.63 7.39
N GLY A 306 18.45 20.21 6.23
CA GLY A 306 17.70 18.95 6.12
C GLY A 306 18.58 17.75 6.49
N THR A 307 18.06 16.84 7.31
CA THR A 307 18.80 15.67 7.79
C THR A 307 19.02 14.63 6.70
N CYS A 308 20.27 14.39 6.30
CA CYS A 308 20.67 13.36 5.34
C CYS A 308 20.41 11.92 5.84
N GLY A 309 20.42 10.96 4.90
CA GLY A 309 20.42 9.52 5.17
C GLY A 309 19.13 9.00 5.82
N GLN A 310 18.07 9.80 5.82
CA GLN A 310 16.76 9.43 6.32
C GLN A 310 15.88 8.91 5.18
N ARG A 311 15.02 7.95 5.51
CA ARG A 311 13.97 7.43 4.64
C ARG A 311 12.83 6.90 5.49
N LEU A 312 11.66 6.67 4.89
CA LEU A 312 10.52 6.07 5.57
C LEU A 312 10.79 4.57 5.78
N ASP A 313 11.35 4.18 6.92
CA ASP A 313 11.72 2.79 7.19
C ASP A 313 10.50 1.95 7.63
N ASN A 314 9.86 1.26 6.69
CA ASN A 314 8.71 0.36 6.93
C ASN A 314 9.12 -1.09 7.24
N THR A 315 10.38 -1.36 7.63
CA THR A 315 10.91 -2.73 7.70
C THR A 315 10.50 -3.59 8.91
N LEU A 316 9.63 -3.11 9.81
CA LEU A 316 9.35 -3.82 11.06
C LEU A 316 8.26 -4.91 11.04
N GLU A 317 7.52 -5.18 9.95
CA GLU A 317 6.45 -6.22 10.00
C GLU A 317 6.14 -7.03 8.72
N ARG A 318 7.12 -7.55 7.95
CA ARG A 318 6.80 -8.63 6.95
C ARG A 318 7.90 -9.69 6.75
N PRO A 319 7.58 -10.99 6.77
CA PRO A 319 8.46 -12.05 6.27
C PRO A 319 8.53 -12.03 4.73
N ALA A 320 9.73 -12.19 4.18
CA ALA A 320 10.04 -11.97 2.76
C ALA A 320 10.01 -13.27 1.93
N PHE A 321 9.25 -13.26 0.83
CA PHE A 321 9.52 -14.12 -0.32
C PHE A 321 10.36 -13.30 -1.33
N ARG A 322 11.54 -13.80 -1.71
CA ARG A 322 12.60 -13.09 -2.47
C ARG A 322 12.77 -13.71 -3.85
N LEU A 323 12.75 -12.91 -4.91
CA LEU A 323 13.06 -13.31 -6.29
C LEU A 323 14.50 -12.86 -6.64
N PHE A 324 15.15 -13.56 -7.58
CA PHE A 324 16.52 -13.30 -8.05
C PHE A 324 16.65 -11.92 -8.74
N GLY A 325 17.76 -11.21 -8.52
CA GLY A 325 18.12 -9.98 -9.25
C GLY A 325 17.62 -8.67 -8.62
N GLY A 326 17.64 -8.57 -7.29
CA GLY A 326 17.14 -7.41 -6.53
C GLY A 326 15.62 -7.41 -6.31
N LYS A 327 15.19 -6.74 -5.24
CA LYS A 327 13.76 -6.53 -4.94
C LYS A 327 13.28 -5.28 -5.69
N GLU A 328 12.09 -5.35 -6.29
CA GLU A 328 11.39 -4.14 -6.74
C GLU A 328 11.31 -3.16 -5.57
N SER A 329 11.86 -1.97 -5.75
CA SER A 329 11.93 -0.92 -4.73
C SER A 329 10.99 0.21 -5.12
N ASP A 330 10.56 0.99 -4.13
CA ASP A 330 10.01 2.31 -4.39
C ASP A 330 11.10 3.38 -4.24
N ILE A 331 10.96 4.52 -4.90
CA ILE A 331 11.93 5.61 -4.76
C ILE A 331 11.96 6.15 -3.32
N MET A 332 10.85 6.08 -2.58
CA MET A 332 10.83 6.45 -1.15
C MET A 332 11.73 5.57 -0.26
N GLU A 333 12.06 4.35 -0.71
CA GLU A 333 13.01 3.48 0.00
C GLU A 333 14.48 3.85 -0.34
N GLN A 334 14.72 4.57 -1.44
CA GLN A 334 16.03 4.99 -1.95
C GLN A 334 16.00 6.48 -2.44
N PRO A 335 15.62 7.44 -1.57
CA PRO A 335 15.27 8.79 -1.99
C PRO A 335 16.45 9.63 -2.49
N TRP A 336 17.69 9.14 -2.30
CA TRP A 336 18.92 9.73 -2.85
C TRP A 336 19.21 9.27 -4.28
N GLN A 337 18.50 8.29 -4.81
CA GLN A 337 18.77 7.75 -6.15
C GLN A 337 18.47 8.78 -7.24
N ALA A 338 19.51 9.11 -8.02
CA ALA A 338 19.39 9.94 -9.21
C ALA A 338 19.45 9.11 -10.50
N LEU A 339 18.76 9.60 -11.53
CA LEU A 339 18.90 9.19 -12.92
C LEU A 339 19.68 10.26 -13.67
N ILE A 340 20.73 9.86 -14.38
CA ILE A 340 21.50 10.75 -15.26
C ILE A 340 21.21 10.36 -16.71
N ASN A 341 20.57 11.28 -17.42
CA ASN A 341 20.23 11.13 -18.83
C ASN A 341 21.13 12.01 -19.70
N VAL A 342 21.38 11.56 -20.93
CA VAL A 342 22.08 12.32 -21.97
C VAL A 342 21.19 12.49 -23.19
N TYR A 343 21.09 13.73 -23.69
CA TYR A 343 20.37 14.06 -24.90
C TYR A 343 21.14 13.61 -26.15
N GLN A 344 20.51 12.78 -26.98
CA GLN A 344 21.07 12.38 -28.27
C GLN A 344 20.35 13.11 -29.41
N ALA A 345 21.08 14.01 -30.08
CA ALA A 345 20.53 14.84 -31.16
C ALA A 345 19.95 14.02 -32.32
N ARG A 346 20.58 12.89 -32.66
CA ARG A 346 20.14 11.97 -33.73
C ARG A 346 18.72 11.43 -33.51
N HIS A 347 18.36 11.17 -32.26
CA HIS A 347 17.07 10.57 -31.88
C HIS A 347 16.10 11.58 -31.24
N LYS A 348 16.54 12.84 -31.09
CA LYS A 348 15.76 13.93 -30.45
C LYS A 348 15.18 13.55 -29.09
N LYS A 349 15.92 12.77 -28.29
CA LYS A 349 15.44 12.25 -27.00
C LYS A 349 16.58 12.06 -26.01
N TYR A 350 16.24 12.09 -24.72
CA TYR A 350 17.10 11.72 -23.60
C TYR A 350 17.16 10.20 -23.43
N PHE A 351 18.38 9.69 -23.24
CA PHE A 351 18.63 8.28 -22.94
C PHE A 351 19.28 8.14 -21.57
N HIS A 352 18.89 7.09 -20.84
CA HIS A 352 19.52 6.71 -19.59
C HIS A 352 21.00 6.41 -19.82
N ARG A 353 21.87 7.07 -19.07
CA ARG A 353 23.32 6.88 -19.11
C ARG A 353 23.80 6.15 -17.86
N CYS A 354 23.55 6.73 -16.70
CA CYS A 354 24.07 6.27 -15.41
C CYS A 354 23.11 6.58 -14.26
N GLY A 355 23.37 5.96 -13.11
CA GLY A 355 22.84 6.40 -11.83
C GLY A 355 23.63 7.58 -11.25
N GLY A 356 23.12 8.13 -10.15
CA GLY A 356 23.79 9.12 -9.32
C GLY A 356 23.22 9.11 -7.91
N VAL A 357 23.82 9.90 -7.02
CA VAL A 357 23.42 10.00 -5.62
C VAL A 357 23.28 11.46 -5.23
N LEU A 358 22.11 11.85 -4.74
CA LEU A 358 21.93 13.15 -4.09
C LEU A 358 22.68 13.16 -2.76
N ILE A 359 23.68 14.04 -2.64
CA ILE A 359 24.50 14.18 -1.42
C ILE A 359 24.23 15.50 -0.69
N ASP A 360 23.75 16.50 -1.43
CA ASP A 360 23.21 17.76 -0.92
C ASP A 360 22.19 18.27 -1.96
N SER A 361 21.33 19.20 -1.57
CA SER A 361 20.28 19.83 -2.38
C SER A 361 20.70 20.17 -3.83
N CYS A 362 21.92 20.67 -4.04
CA CYS A 362 22.42 21.07 -5.38
C CYS A 362 23.45 20.10 -5.98
N TRP A 363 23.75 18.99 -5.31
CA TRP A 363 24.97 18.22 -5.57
C TRP A 363 24.68 16.74 -5.75
N ILE A 364 25.09 16.21 -6.92
CA ILE A 364 24.99 14.80 -7.27
C ILE A 364 26.38 14.20 -7.38
N LEU A 365 26.61 13.10 -6.68
CA LEU A 365 27.80 12.26 -6.84
C LEU A 365 27.51 11.11 -7.81
N THR A 366 28.47 10.77 -8.65
CA THR A 366 28.35 9.68 -9.63
C THR A 366 29.75 9.19 -10.05
N ALA A 367 29.85 8.29 -11.03
CA ALA A 367 31.11 7.78 -11.56
C ALA A 367 31.66 8.69 -12.68
N ALA A 368 32.99 8.77 -12.81
CA ALA A 368 33.66 9.57 -13.83
C ALA A 368 33.48 8.98 -15.23
N HIS A 369 33.53 7.65 -15.36
CA HIS A 369 33.40 6.95 -16.64
C HIS A 369 32.02 7.13 -17.31
N CYS A 370 31.03 7.68 -16.60
CA CYS A 370 29.73 8.04 -17.15
C CYS A 370 29.80 9.18 -18.17
N PHE A 371 30.92 9.92 -18.23
CA PHE A 371 31.11 11.08 -19.08
C PHE A 371 32.34 10.95 -19.98
N GLU A 372 32.13 11.25 -21.27
CA GLU A 372 33.21 11.44 -22.23
C GLU A 372 34.06 12.66 -21.84
N ASP A 373 35.34 12.71 -22.24
CA ASP A 373 36.31 13.76 -21.83
C ASP A 373 35.85 15.21 -22.11
N ARG A 374 34.93 15.39 -23.06
CA ARG A 374 34.36 16.70 -23.42
C ARG A 374 32.85 16.66 -23.59
N GLU A 375 32.15 15.89 -22.74
CA GLU A 375 30.69 15.86 -22.77
C GLU A 375 30.12 17.26 -22.50
N ARG A 376 29.18 17.69 -23.33
CA ARG A 376 28.58 19.03 -23.23
C ARG A 376 27.54 19.01 -22.12
N VAL A 377 27.74 19.82 -21.08
CA VAL A 377 26.84 19.95 -19.93
C VAL A 377 25.37 20.16 -20.34
N LEU A 378 25.12 20.91 -21.40
CA LEU A 378 23.78 21.19 -21.95
C LEU A 378 22.98 19.94 -22.37
N LYS A 379 23.65 18.80 -22.60
CA LYS A 379 22.98 17.53 -22.93
C LYS A 379 22.58 16.75 -21.69
N LEU A 380 23.07 17.10 -20.51
CA LEU A 380 22.88 16.35 -19.28
C LEU A 380 21.55 16.75 -18.62
N GLU A 381 20.85 15.75 -18.09
CA GLU A 381 19.65 15.92 -17.30
C GLU A 381 19.69 14.96 -16.11
N VAL A 382 19.44 15.51 -14.92
CA VAL A 382 19.32 14.74 -13.69
C VAL A 382 17.85 14.67 -13.31
N ILE A 383 17.38 13.47 -12.94
CA ILE A 383 16.02 13.26 -12.42
C ILE A 383 16.12 12.61 -11.05
N LEU A 384 15.47 13.22 -10.06
CA LEU A 384 15.29 12.73 -8.69
C LEU A 384 13.82 12.35 -8.46
N GLY A 385 13.53 11.48 -7.49
CA GLY A 385 12.15 11.21 -7.05
C GLY A 385 11.29 10.43 -8.04
N ARG A 386 11.91 9.69 -8.95
CA ARG A 386 11.23 8.85 -9.93
C ARG A 386 11.28 7.40 -9.47
N THR A 387 10.20 6.64 -9.60
CA THR A 387 10.18 5.18 -9.33
C THR A 387 10.27 4.37 -10.62
N PHE A 388 9.62 4.84 -11.70
CA PHE A 388 9.59 4.16 -13.00
C PHE A 388 10.39 4.96 -14.03
N ARG A 389 11.47 4.38 -14.57
CA ARG A 389 12.42 5.06 -15.47
C ARG A 389 11.77 5.67 -16.73
N LYS A 390 10.73 5.04 -17.29
CA LYS A 390 10.04 5.51 -18.51
C LYS A 390 8.73 6.27 -18.24
N GLN A 391 8.20 6.25 -17.02
CA GLN A 391 6.95 6.94 -16.65
C GLN A 391 7.24 8.15 -15.78
N ASN A 392 6.57 9.28 -16.02
CA ASN A 392 6.80 10.46 -15.19
C ASN A 392 6.10 10.29 -13.84
N SER A 393 6.72 10.77 -12.77
CA SER A 393 6.07 10.92 -11.45
C SER A 393 5.67 12.39 -11.23
N SER A 394 4.58 12.64 -10.50
CA SER A 394 4.20 13.99 -10.07
C SER A 394 5.18 14.58 -9.03
N SER A 395 5.91 13.72 -8.31
CA SER A 395 6.91 14.07 -7.30
C SER A 395 8.35 14.14 -7.82
N GLN A 396 8.58 13.86 -9.12
CA GLN A 396 9.93 13.89 -9.68
C GLN A 396 10.44 15.33 -9.79
N GLN A 397 11.74 15.51 -9.56
CA GLN A 397 12.41 16.80 -9.76
C GLN A 397 13.45 16.64 -10.86
N ILE A 398 13.32 17.44 -11.92
CA ILE A 398 14.19 17.39 -13.09
C ILE A 398 15.08 18.61 -13.11
N PHE A 399 16.38 18.40 -13.22
CA PHE A 399 17.39 19.45 -13.23
C PHE A 399 18.25 19.35 -14.48
N LYS A 400 18.62 20.52 -15.03
CA LYS A 400 19.79 20.61 -15.92
C LYS A 400 21.04 20.67 -15.06
N VAL A 401 22.18 20.35 -15.67
CA VAL A 401 23.48 20.45 -14.99
C VAL A 401 24.09 21.82 -15.29
N GLU A 402 24.63 22.48 -14.29
CA GLU A 402 25.38 23.73 -14.43
C GLU A 402 26.83 23.44 -14.81
N LYS A 403 27.46 22.53 -14.06
CA LYS A 403 28.84 22.11 -14.22
C LYS A 403 29.05 20.72 -13.62
N TYR A 404 30.05 20.00 -14.12
CA TYR A 404 30.51 18.77 -13.51
C TYR A 404 32.04 18.73 -13.45
N TRP A 405 32.56 17.94 -12.51
CA TRP A 405 33.98 17.69 -12.33
C TRP A 405 34.20 16.19 -12.29
N ARG A 406 34.97 15.67 -13.25
CA ARG A 406 35.62 14.36 -13.10
C ARG A 406 36.83 14.54 -12.20
N HIS A 407 37.11 13.56 -11.36
CA HIS A 407 38.34 13.58 -10.57
C HIS A 407 39.55 13.71 -11.50
N GLU A 408 40.49 14.59 -11.14
CA GLU A 408 41.61 15.00 -11.99
C GLU A 408 42.55 13.82 -12.31
N ASN A 409 42.62 12.86 -11.39
CA ASN A 409 43.43 11.65 -11.51
C ASN A 409 42.62 10.42 -11.93
N PHE A 410 41.42 10.60 -12.51
CA PHE A 410 40.63 9.46 -13.03
C PHE A 410 41.38 8.76 -14.16
N ASP A 411 41.61 7.47 -13.99
CA ASP A 411 42.24 6.59 -14.97
C ASP A 411 41.18 5.67 -15.60
N SER A 412 40.96 5.81 -16.92
CA SER A 412 39.97 5.03 -17.66
C SER A 412 40.35 3.56 -17.91
N GLU A 413 41.62 3.19 -17.72
CA GLU A 413 42.09 1.81 -17.88
C GLU A 413 41.92 1.02 -16.59
N THR A 414 42.35 1.59 -15.47
CA THR A 414 42.29 0.94 -14.15
C THR A 414 40.99 1.21 -13.41
N PHE A 415 40.21 2.22 -13.84
CA PHE A 415 39.07 2.80 -13.12
C PHE A 415 39.45 3.39 -11.75
N ASP A 416 40.74 3.67 -11.50
CA ASP A 416 41.13 4.38 -10.29
C ASP A 416 40.64 5.83 -10.32
N ASN A 417 40.22 6.34 -9.17
CA ASN A 417 39.57 7.64 -9.05
C ASN A 417 38.32 7.84 -9.92
N ASP A 418 37.55 6.77 -10.13
CA ASP A 418 36.29 6.80 -10.87
C ASP A 418 35.15 7.47 -10.08
N ILE A 419 35.23 8.80 -9.95
CA ILE A 419 34.25 9.62 -9.27
C ILE A 419 34.08 10.97 -9.97
N ALA A 420 32.84 11.43 -10.03
CA ALA A 420 32.48 12.74 -10.55
C ALA A 420 31.43 13.41 -9.69
N LEU A 421 31.47 14.75 -9.67
CA LEU A 421 30.56 15.60 -8.94
C LEU A 421 29.83 16.52 -9.91
N LEU A 422 28.50 16.62 -9.80
CA LEU A 422 27.65 17.46 -10.64
C LEU A 422 26.98 18.52 -9.77
N LYS A 423 27.05 19.78 -10.21
CA LYS A 423 26.26 20.89 -9.67
C LYS A 423 24.99 21.06 -10.51
N LEU A 424 23.84 20.98 -9.85
CA LEU A 424 22.53 21.18 -10.47
C LEU A 424 22.34 22.65 -10.82
N LYS A 425 21.80 22.92 -12.01
CA LYS A 425 21.41 24.27 -12.41
C LYS A 425 20.14 24.67 -11.65
N THR A 426 20.20 25.81 -10.98
CA THR A 426 19.10 26.31 -10.15
C THR A 426 18.24 27.32 -10.91
N ASP A 427 16.93 27.28 -10.69
CA ASP A 427 16.02 28.36 -11.09
C ASP A 427 15.75 29.23 -9.85
N ILE A 428 16.18 30.49 -9.89
CA ILE A 428 16.00 31.46 -8.77
C ILE A 428 16.70 31.00 -7.46
N GLY A 429 17.79 30.24 -7.57
CA GLY A 429 18.58 29.77 -6.42
C GLY A 429 17.98 28.59 -5.65
N ILE A 430 16.93 27.95 -6.17
CA ILE A 430 16.31 26.77 -5.57
C ILE A 430 16.85 25.51 -6.25
N CYS A 431 17.41 24.59 -5.45
CA CYS A 431 17.89 23.27 -5.88
C CYS A 431 16.87 22.16 -5.57
N ALA A 432 17.32 20.91 -5.35
CA ALA A 432 16.44 19.83 -4.95
C ALA A 432 15.75 20.14 -3.62
N ILE A 433 14.42 20.05 -3.64
CA ILE A 433 13.56 20.27 -2.48
C ILE A 433 13.34 18.92 -1.79
N ASN A 434 13.59 18.85 -0.48
CA ASN A 434 13.40 17.61 0.25
C ASN A 434 11.93 17.16 0.21
N SER A 435 11.70 15.90 -0.18
CA SER A 435 10.42 15.20 -0.12
C SER A 435 10.65 13.73 0.27
N PRO A 436 9.63 12.94 0.64
CA PRO A 436 9.83 11.51 0.91
C PRO A 436 10.52 10.73 -0.22
N GLU A 437 10.40 11.19 -1.46
CA GLU A 437 11.02 10.64 -2.67
C GLU A 437 12.39 11.24 -3.01
N VAL A 438 12.75 12.38 -2.41
CA VAL A 438 13.97 13.14 -2.71
C VAL A 438 14.62 13.59 -1.40
N LEU A 439 15.61 12.84 -0.93
CA LEU A 439 16.41 13.14 0.26
C LEU A 439 17.87 12.78 0.00
N PRO A 440 18.83 13.57 0.50
CA PRO A 440 20.23 13.26 0.31
C PRO A 440 20.67 12.06 1.16
N ALA A 441 21.62 11.27 0.65
CA ALA A 441 22.36 10.30 1.44
C ALA A 441 23.39 11.03 2.32
N CYS A 442 23.74 10.48 3.48
CA CYS A 442 24.82 11.07 4.27
C CYS A 442 26.18 10.75 3.65
N LEU A 443 27.06 11.74 3.57
CA LEU A 443 28.46 11.49 3.33
C LEU A 443 29.12 10.86 4.58
N PRO A 444 30.09 9.97 4.41
CA PRO A 444 30.82 9.38 5.53
C PRO A 444 31.73 10.42 6.20
N GLU A 445 31.98 10.23 7.49
CA GLU A 445 33.04 10.96 8.19
C GLU A 445 34.41 10.55 7.63
N PRO A 446 35.41 11.46 7.66
CA PRO A 446 36.79 11.11 7.35
C PRO A 446 37.22 9.87 8.15
N ASP A 447 37.93 8.96 7.50
CA ASP A 447 38.44 7.71 8.09
C ASP A 447 37.39 6.70 8.60
N LEU A 448 36.10 6.91 8.32
CA LEU A 448 35.06 5.95 8.68
C LEU A 448 35.34 4.57 8.05
N LYS A 449 35.61 3.58 8.89
CA LYS A 449 35.72 2.16 8.52
C LYS A 449 34.60 1.38 9.16
N LEU A 450 33.74 0.79 8.33
CA LEU A 450 32.72 -0.15 8.78
C LEU A 450 33.32 -1.56 8.85
N PRO A 451 32.81 -2.43 9.74
CA PRO A 451 33.25 -3.82 9.82
C PRO A 451 33.12 -4.56 8.48
N GLU A 452 34.01 -5.51 8.21
CA GLU A 452 33.83 -6.45 7.11
C GLU A 452 32.49 -7.18 7.22
N TRP A 453 31.93 -7.56 6.08
CA TRP A 453 30.64 -8.24 5.96
C TRP A 453 29.42 -7.42 6.40
N THR A 454 29.60 -6.12 6.72
CA THR A 454 28.49 -5.20 6.98
C THR A 454 27.50 -5.24 5.81
N GLU A 455 26.21 -5.43 6.10
CA GLU A 455 25.15 -5.44 5.10
C GLU A 455 24.84 -4.01 4.65
N CYS A 456 24.88 -3.81 3.34
CA CYS A 456 24.68 -2.54 2.66
C CYS A 456 23.65 -2.72 1.54
N GLU A 457 23.15 -1.61 1.03
CA GLU A 457 22.16 -1.57 -0.02
C GLU A 457 22.74 -0.87 -1.25
N ILE A 458 22.45 -1.45 -2.41
CA ILE A 458 22.65 -0.83 -3.71
C ILE A 458 21.30 -0.55 -4.35
N SER A 459 21.23 0.48 -5.17
CA SER A 459 20.01 0.78 -5.93
C SER A 459 20.32 1.32 -7.31
N GLY A 460 19.34 1.16 -8.21
CA GLY A 460 19.45 1.69 -9.55
C GLY A 460 18.40 1.18 -10.52
N TYR A 461 18.67 1.42 -11.80
CA TYR A 461 17.80 1.17 -12.95
C TYR A 461 18.50 0.37 -14.05
N GLY A 462 19.59 -0.29 -13.70
CA GLY A 462 20.39 -1.10 -14.59
C GLY A 462 19.59 -2.26 -15.17
N LYS A 463 20.28 -3.01 -16.03
CA LYS A 463 19.74 -4.20 -16.67
C LYS A 463 19.48 -5.29 -15.64
N ASP A 464 18.44 -6.09 -15.88
CA ASP A 464 18.09 -7.23 -15.01
C ASP A 464 19.09 -8.39 -15.10
N SER A 465 19.88 -8.42 -16.17
CA SER A 465 21.01 -9.34 -16.36
C SER A 465 21.98 -8.75 -17.38
N GLU A 466 23.19 -9.28 -17.44
CA GLU A 466 24.28 -8.77 -18.28
C GLU A 466 23.88 -8.62 -19.76
N PHE A 467 23.05 -9.56 -20.24
CA PHE A 467 22.60 -9.66 -21.62
C PHE A 467 21.18 -9.15 -21.87
N ALA A 468 20.52 -8.56 -20.87
CA ALA A 468 19.17 -8.03 -21.06
C ALA A 468 19.15 -6.93 -22.15
N ALA A 469 18.13 -6.94 -23.00
CA ALA A 469 17.97 -5.95 -24.06
C ALA A 469 17.57 -4.57 -23.51
N GLU A 470 16.84 -4.55 -22.40
CA GLU A 470 16.34 -3.32 -21.78
C GLU A 470 16.83 -3.12 -20.35
N TYR A 471 16.97 -1.85 -19.96
CA TYR A 471 17.13 -1.43 -18.57
C TYR A 471 15.83 -1.62 -17.79
N SER A 472 15.94 -1.88 -16.48
CA SER A 472 14.79 -2.01 -15.60
C SER A 472 13.83 -0.82 -15.74
N GLN A 473 12.54 -1.12 -15.76
CA GLN A 473 11.50 -0.10 -15.82
C GLN A 473 11.27 0.54 -14.45
N ARG A 474 11.60 -0.15 -13.36
CA ARG A 474 11.37 0.28 -11.98
C ARG A 474 12.69 0.30 -11.21
N VAL A 475 12.86 1.22 -10.26
CA VAL A 475 14.03 1.21 -9.37
C VAL A 475 14.08 -0.11 -8.60
N LYS A 476 15.26 -0.70 -8.54
CA LYS A 476 15.52 -1.92 -7.76
C LYS A 476 16.45 -1.60 -6.61
N ARG A 477 16.33 -2.43 -5.58
CA ARG A 477 17.26 -2.47 -4.45
C ARG A 477 17.87 -3.87 -4.35
N GLY A 478 19.18 -3.93 -4.16
CA GLY A 478 19.92 -5.15 -3.84
C GLY A 478 20.57 -5.06 -2.46
N TYR A 479 20.73 -6.20 -1.79
CA TYR A 479 21.45 -6.31 -0.53
C TYR A 479 22.79 -6.99 -0.74
N VAL A 480 23.87 -6.25 -0.52
CA VAL A 480 25.26 -6.72 -0.65
C VAL A 480 25.97 -6.61 0.69
N ARG A 481 27.14 -7.23 0.83
CA ARG A 481 27.99 -7.06 2.00
C ARG A 481 29.33 -6.49 1.61
N LEU A 482 29.95 -5.71 2.48
CA LEU A 482 31.33 -5.28 2.31
C LEU A 482 32.26 -6.50 2.35
N TRP A 483 33.15 -6.60 1.37
CA TRP A 483 34.13 -7.67 1.31
C TRP A 483 35.43 -7.27 2.03
N PRO A 484 36.10 -8.23 2.69
CA PRO A 484 37.46 -8.03 3.19
C PRO A 484 38.41 -7.67 2.05
N GLU A 485 39.36 -6.77 2.32
CA GLU A 485 40.34 -6.34 1.30
C GLU A 485 41.19 -7.53 0.83
N GLU A 486 41.48 -8.49 1.71
CA GLU A 486 42.23 -9.71 1.42
C GLU A 486 41.48 -10.67 0.48
N ARG A 487 40.16 -10.50 0.32
CA ARG A 487 39.35 -11.27 -0.63
C ARG A 487 39.00 -10.48 -1.89
N CYS A 488 39.23 -9.17 -1.89
CA CYS A 488 39.01 -8.27 -3.01
C CYS A 488 40.26 -8.22 -3.89
N VAL A 489 40.68 -9.38 -4.42
CA VAL A 489 41.98 -9.56 -5.08
C VAL A 489 41.83 -9.82 -6.60
N PRO A 490 42.87 -9.53 -7.40
CA PRO A 490 42.81 -9.68 -8.86
C PRO A 490 42.37 -11.06 -9.34
N ASP A 491 42.76 -12.13 -8.64
CA ASP A 491 42.39 -13.50 -9.00
C ASP A 491 40.87 -13.74 -9.03
N VAL A 492 40.12 -13.01 -8.21
CA VAL A 492 38.65 -13.07 -8.15
C VAL A 492 38.03 -12.16 -9.23
N LEU A 493 38.76 -11.15 -9.69
CA LEU A 493 38.35 -10.07 -10.60
C LEU A 493 39.07 -10.13 -11.96
N SER A 494 39.28 -11.34 -12.48
CA SER A 494 39.87 -11.63 -13.80
C SER A 494 41.20 -10.91 -14.07
N GLY A 495 42.04 -10.80 -13.04
CA GLY A 495 43.37 -10.21 -13.11
C GLY A 495 43.41 -8.68 -12.98
N ARG A 496 42.26 -8.02 -12.73
CA ARG A 496 42.20 -6.56 -12.52
C ARG A 496 42.58 -6.18 -11.09
N THR A 497 43.46 -5.19 -10.96
CA THR A 497 43.93 -4.70 -9.66
C THR A 497 42.91 -3.78 -9.00
N VAL A 498 42.69 -3.98 -7.71
CA VAL A 498 41.88 -3.10 -6.86
C VAL A 498 42.81 -2.19 -6.06
N THR A 499 42.63 -0.88 -6.20
CA THR A 499 43.44 0.13 -5.48
C THR A 499 42.86 0.42 -4.09
N SER A 500 43.61 1.13 -3.24
CA SER A 500 43.13 1.60 -1.92
C SER A 500 41.95 2.57 -2.00
N ASN A 501 41.71 3.13 -3.20
CA ASN A 501 40.61 4.04 -3.51
C ASN A 501 39.32 3.32 -3.91
N MET A 502 39.36 1.99 -3.93
CA MET A 502 38.23 1.14 -4.25
C MET A 502 37.84 0.29 -3.03
N LEU A 503 36.64 -0.27 -3.08
CA LEU A 503 36.17 -1.30 -2.15
C LEU A 503 35.35 -2.34 -2.92
N CYS A 504 35.32 -3.57 -2.40
CA CYS A 504 34.46 -4.62 -2.93
C CYS A 504 33.18 -4.76 -2.09
N ALA A 505 32.06 -4.98 -2.77
CA ALA A 505 30.85 -5.45 -2.14
C ALA A 505 30.11 -6.43 -3.06
N GLY A 506 29.55 -7.48 -2.48
CA GLY A 506 28.84 -8.50 -3.25
C GLY A 506 27.94 -9.35 -2.36
N ASP A 507 26.95 -9.99 -2.96
CA ASP A 507 26.08 -10.90 -2.22
C ASP A 507 26.71 -12.29 -2.08
N THR A 508 27.23 -12.58 -0.89
CA THR A 508 27.73 -13.92 -0.50
C THR A 508 26.68 -15.04 -0.60
N ARG A 509 25.40 -14.69 -0.81
CA ARG A 509 24.28 -15.64 -0.95
C ARG A 509 23.93 -15.91 -2.43
N GLY A 510 24.50 -15.16 -3.37
CA GLY A 510 24.35 -15.35 -4.81
C GLY A 510 23.04 -14.85 -5.42
N LEU A 511 22.41 -13.79 -4.87
CA LEU A 511 21.06 -13.37 -5.26
C LEU A 511 20.96 -11.94 -5.83
N ASP A 512 21.84 -11.01 -5.44
CA ASP A 512 21.81 -9.59 -5.84
C ASP A 512 23.19 -9.08 -6.30
N ASP A 513 23.21 -8.31 -7.40
CA ASP A 513 24.42 -7.64 -7.92
C ASP A 513 24.03 -6.38 -8.72
N ALA A 514 24.95 -5.41 -8.82
CA ALA A 514 24.79 -4.25 -9.69
C ALA A 514 25.08 -4.64 -11.15
N CYS A 515 24.33 -4.10 -12.11
CA CYS A 515 24.55 -4.44 -13.52
C CYS A 515 24.66 -3.18 -14.40
N LYS A 516 24.87 -3.40 -15.71
CA LYS A 516 25.01 -2.32 -16.70
C LYS A 516 23.86 -1.31 -16.58
N GLY A 517 24.19 -0.04 -16.36
CA GLY A 517 23.23 1.05 -16.18
C GLY A 517 22.99 1.46 -14.72
N ASP A 518 23.54 0.72 -13.75
CA ASP A 518 23.61 1.12 -12.33
C ASP A 518 24.87 1.93 -12.01
N SER A 519 25.86 1.97 -12.92
CA SER A 519 27.09 2.75 -12.79
C SER A 519 26.82 4.18 -12.31
N GLY A 520 27.59 4.64 -11.33
CA GLY A 520 27.39 5.92 -10.66
C GLY A 520 26.32 5.92 -9.57
N GLY A 521 25.57 4.83 -9.38
CA GLY A 521 24.60 4.66 -8.31
C GLY A 521 25.22 4.42 -6.93
N PRO A 522 24.39 4.41 -5.87
CA PRO A 522 24.85 4.35 -4.48
C PRO A 522 25.19 2.93 -4.01
N LEU A 523 26.20 2.84 -3.15
CA LEU A 523 26.33 1.80 -2.12
C LEU A 523 26.19 2.48 -0.75
N VAL A 524 25.03 2.28 -0.11
CA VAL A 524 24.71 2.89 1.19
C VAL A 524 24.67 1.85 2.29
N CYS A 525 25.30 2.14 3.42
CA CYS A 525 25.31 1.28 4.59
C CYS A 525 24.63 2.00 5.76
N ARG A 526 23.90 1.25 6.60
CA ARG A 526 23.26 1.84 7.79
C ARG A 526 24.34 2.11 8.85
N ASN A 527 24.53 3.38 9.20
CA ASN A 527 25.45 3.82 10.25
C ASN A 527 24.72 4.77 11.20
N HIS A 528 24.72 4.47 12.51
CA HIS A 528 24.03 5.25 13.55
C HIS A 528 22.57 5.64 13.19
N GLY A 529 21.83 4.71 12.57
CA GLY A 529 20.43 4.92 12.18
C GLY A 529 20.21 5.76 10.91
N LYS A 530 21.27 6.17 10.22
CA LYS A 530 21.23 6.88 8.93
C LYS A 530 21.86 6.03 7.82
N MET A 531 21.43 6.27 6.58
CA MET A 531 22.02 5.64 5.40
C MET A 531 23.19 6.51 4.91
N THR A 532 24.40 5.97 5.04
CA THR A 532 25.66 6.65 4.71
C THR A 532 26.24 6.05 3.42
N LEU A 533 26.63 6.92 2.49
CA LEU A 533 27.17 6.56 1.19
C LEU A 533 28.63 6.11 1.30
N MET A 534 28.85 4.80 1.34
CA MET A 534 30.20 4.24 1.47
C MET A 534 30.90 4.05 0.13
N GLY A 535 30.13 3.85 -0.95
CA GLY A 535 30.68 3.62 -2.28
C GLY A 535 29.83 4.16 -3.42
N VAL A 536 30.46 4.36 -4.58
CA VAL A 536 29.80 4.64 -5.87
C VAL A 536 30.03 3.45 -6.80
N ILE A 537 28.96 2.92 -7.42
CA ILE A 537 29.04 1.77 -8.34
C ILE A 537 29.96 2.12 -9.51
N SER A 538 31.03 1.34 -9.73
CA SER A 538 32.04 1.61 -10.76
C SER A 538 32.11 0.50 -11.82
N TRP A 539 32.67 -0.66 -11.49
CA TRP A 539 32.88 -1.77 -12.43
C TRP A 539 32.75 -3.15 -11.76
N GLY A 540 32.71 -4.20 -12.58
CA GLY A 540 32.66 -5.60 -12.12
C GLY A 540 32.83 -6.58 -13.29
N ASP A 541 33.12 -7.84 -12.96
CA ASP A 541 33.29 -8.93 -13.91
C ASP A 541 31.93 -9.53 -14.32
N GLY A 542 31.15 -8.77 -15.08
CA GLY A 542 29.76 -9.10 -15.35
C GLY A 542 28.85 -8.83 -14.15
N CYS A 543 27.61 -9.33 -14.19
CA CYS A 543 26.67 -9.14 -13.08
C CYS A 543 25.99 -10.45 -12.68
N GLY A 544 25.81 -10.66 -11.38
CA GLY A 544 25.14 -11.83 -10.80
C GLY A 544 26.00 -13.09 -10.75
N GLN A 545 27.33 -12.96 -10.82
CA GLN A 545 28.24 -14.11 -10.70
C GLN A 545 28.41 -14.52 -9.24
N LYS A 546 28.29 -15.82 -8.98
CA LYS A 546 28.48 -16.37 -7.64
C LYS A 546 29.94 -16.16 -7.20
N ASP A 547 30.12 -15.73 -5.95
CA ASP A 547 31.42 -15.55 -5.31
C ASP A 547 32.34 -14.54 -6.02
N LYS A 548 31.77 -13.60 -6.78
CA LYS A 548 32.47 -12.43 -7.31
C LYS A 548 31.84 -11.13 -6.80
N PRO A 549 32.62 -10.21 -6.21
CA PRO A 549 32.11 -8.91 -5.79
C PRO A 549 32.04 -7.93 -6.96
N GLY A 550 31.17 -6.94 -6.83
CA GLY A 550 31.28 -5.69 -7.58
C GLY A 550 32.34 -4.78 -6.94
N VAL A 551 32.91 -3.88 -7.74
CA VAL A 551 33.91 -2.91 -7.31
C VAL A 551 33.32 -1.50 -7.33
N TYR A 552 33.54 -0.78 -6.24
CA TYR A 552 32.94 0.53 -5.97
C TYR A 552 34.06 1.52 -5.63
N THR A 553 33.90 2.77 -6.04
CA THR A 553 34.79 3.86 -5.61
C THR A 553 34.54 4.15 -4.13
N ARG A 554 35.59 4.12 -3.31
CA ARG A 554 35.51 4.30 -1.84
C ARG A 554 35.34 5.78 -1.48
N VAL A 555 34.11 6.20 -1.17
CA VAL A 555 33.75 7.62 -0.98
C VAL A 555 34.52 8.29 0.16
N VAL A 556 34.87 7.54 1.21
CA VAL A 556 35.64 8.03 2.36
C VAL A 556 36.94 8.73 1.93
N ASN A 557 37.62 8.21 0.91
CA ASN A 557 38.90 8.77 0.43
C ASN A 557 38.72 10.08 -0.35
N TYR A 558 37.50 10.43 -0.76
CA TYR A 558 37.19 11.58 -1.60
C TYR A 558 36.46 12.70 -0.87
N ILE A 559 36.20 12.59 0.43
CA ILE A 559 35.47 13.61 1.19
C ILE A 559 36.12 15.00 1.06
N ASN A 560 37.44 15.08 1.15
CA ASN A 560 38.16 16.35 0.99
C ASN A 560 38.00 16.93 -0.41
N TRP A 561 38.05 16.08 -1.45
CA TRP A 561 37.83 16.51 -2.83
C TRP A 561 36.39 16.97 -3.06
N ILE A 562 35.40 16.22 -2.56
CA ILE A 562 33.97 16.56 -2.63
C ILE A 562 33.72 17.91 -1.98
N ASN A 563 34.12 18.08 -0.72
CA ASN A 563 33.91 19.31 0.03
C ASN A 563 34.64 20.48 -0.63
N GLY A 564 35.90 20.30 -1.07
CA GLY A 564 36.65 21.34 -1.76
C GLY A 564 35.98 21.82 -3.06
N LYS A 565 35.37 20.91 -3.83
CA LYS A 565 34.58 21.29 -5.02
C LYS A 565 33.27 21.98 -4.65
N MET A 566 32.58 21.49 -3.62
CA MET A 566 31.33 22.10 -3.15
C MET A 566 31.56 23.53 -2.67
N GLU A 567 32.51 23.72 -1.75
CA GLU A 567 32.86 25.01 -1.14
C GLU A 567 33.33 26.05 -2.17
N ALA A 568 34.21 25.65 -3.09
CA ALA A 568 34.74 26.56 -4.12
C ALA A 568 33.70 27.03 -5.13
N ASN A 569 32.48 26.48 -5.12
CA ASN A 569 31.42 26.78 -6.09
C ASN A 569 30.06 27.06 -5.41
N LEU A 570 30.07 27.50 -4.15
CA LEU A 570 28.92 28.01 -3.40
C LEU A 570 28.53 29.43 -3.86
N VAL A 571 28.10 29.59 -5.11
CA VAL A 571 27.46 30.82 -5.62
C VAL A 571 26.38 30.47 -6.63
#